data_AF-A0A0F9RLY2-F1
#
_entry.id   AF-A0A0F9RLY2-F1
#
_cell.length_a   1.000
_cell.length_b   1.000
_cell.length_c   1.000
_cell.angle_alpha   90.00
_cell.angle_beta   90.00
_cell.angle_gamma   90.00
#
_symmetry.space_group_name_H-M   'P 1'
#
loop_
_entity.id
_entity.type
_entity.pdbx_description
1 polymer ?
#
loop_
_entity_poly.entity_id
_entity_poly.type
_entity_poly.pdbx_seq_one_letter_code
_entity_poly.pdbx_strand_id
1 'polypeptide(L)'
;ELEDMDIAIQMVITDADKKYWLSVKEGALDFGEGDVENPSFTMSSTLEVGAGILMGEVDATSAYMAGDITVEGNLQDAMAFQEGILV
;
A
#
# COMPACT_ATOMS: atom_id res chain seq x y z
N GLU A 1 3.77 16.07 -3.18
CA GLU A 1 4.08 15.40 -4.47
C GLU A 1 3.17 14.22 -4.80
N LEU A 2 2.38 13.69 -3.84
CA LEU A 2 1.33 12.71 -4.12
C LEU A 2 0.19 13.25 -5.03
N GLU A 3 -0.03 14.56 -5.04
CA GLU A 3 -1.13 15.19 -5.81
C GLU A 3 -0.94 15.10 -7.34
N ASP A 4 0.28 14.90 -7.82
CA ASP A 4 0.61 14.75 -9.25
C ASP A 4 0.77 13.27 -9.68
N MET A 5 0.55 12.32 -8.76
CA MET A 5 0.70 10.89 -9.05
C MET A 5 -0.65 10.22 -9.27
N ASP A 6 -0.86 9.74 -10.50
CA ASP A 6 -1.95 8.82 -10.82
C ASP A 6 -1.51 7.39 -10.48
N ILE A 7 -1.89 6.90 -9.30
CA ILE A 7 -1.51 5.58 -8.81
C ILE A 7 -2.72 4.80 -8.31
N ALA A 8 -2.79 3.52 -8.69
CA ALA A 8 -3.74 2.55 -8.13
C ALA A 8 -2.97 1.51 -7.32
N ILE A 9 -3.40 1.27 -6.09
CA ILE A 9 -2.75 0.40 -5.13
C ILE A 9 -3.76 -0.66 -4.71
N GLN A 10 -3.37 -1.92 -4.82
CA GLN A 10 -4.13 -3.03 -4.26
C GLN A 10 -3.53 -3.40 -2.89
N MET A 11 -4.36 -3.49 -1.87
CA MET A 11 -4.02 -3.97 -0.55
C MET A 11 -4.73 -5.30 -0.29
N VAL A 12 -3.97 -6.31 0.14
CA VAL A 12 -4.48 -7.65 0.46
C VAL A 12 -4.17 -7.92 1.93
N ILE A 13 -5.23 -8.07 2.72
CA ILE A 13 -5.16 -8.38 4.14
C ILE A 13 -5.20 -9.90 4.29
N THR A 14 -4.03 -10.50 4.50
CA THR A 14 -3.84 -11.95 4.43
C THR A 14 -4.44 -12.69 5.62
N ASP A 15 -4.59 -12.05 6.78
CA ASP A 15 -5.19 -12.65 7.98
C ASP A 15 -6.72 -12.64 7.97
N ALA A 16 -7.32 -11.68 7.25
CA ALA A 16 -8.77 -11.51 7.18
C ALA A 16 -9.39 -11.95 5.84
N ASP A 17 -8.58 -12.43 4.90
CA ASP A 17 -8.96 -12.72 3.50
C ASP A 17 -9.72 -11.53 2.87
N LYS A 18 -9.28 -10.32 3.19
CA LYS A 18 -9.91 -9.08 2.72
C LYS A 18 -9.02 -8.38 1.72
N LYS A 19 -9.64 -7.65 0.81
CA LYS A 19 -8.95 -6.83 -0.16
C LYS A 19 -9.50 -5.42 -0.11
N TYR A 20 -8.59 -4.47 -0.20
CA TYR A 20 -8.89 -3.06 -0.27
C TYR A 20 -8.10 -2.46 -1.40
N TRP A 21 -8.58 -1.37 -1.96
CA TRP A 21 -7.83 -0.62 -2.96
C TRP A 21 -7.82 0.85 -2.60
N LEU A 22 -6.76 1.52 -3.04
CA LEU A 22 -6.59 2.95 -2.92
C LEU A 22 -6.16 3.47 -4.29
N SER A 23 -6.81 4.52 -4.76
CA SER A 23 -6.45 5.21 -5.99
C SER A 23 -6.21 6.66 -5.66
N VAL A 24 -5.08 7.20 -6.12
CA VAL A 24 -4.86 8.64 -6.17
C VAL A 24 -4.91 9.03 -7.64
N LYS A 25 -5.76 10.01 -7.96
CA LYS A 25 -5.90 10.52 -9.33
C LYS A 25 -6.21 12.01 -9.30
N GLU A 26 -5.41 12.80 -10.00
CA GLU A 26 -5.58 14.27 -10.07
C GLU A 26 -5.73 14.94 -8.68
N GLY A 27 -4.97 14.47 -7.69
CA GLY A 27 -5.05 14.96 -6.30
C GLY A 27 -6.26 14.48 -5.49
N ALA A 28 -7.16 13.68 -6.07
CA ALA A 28 -8.24 13.02 -5.35
C ALA A 28 -7.79 11.63 -4.87
N LEU A 29 -7.99 11.35 -3.58
CA LEU A 29 -7.78 10.04 -2.98
C LEU A 29 -9.12 9.31 -2.86
N ASP A 30 -9.24 8.19 -3.57
CA ASP A 30 -10.35 7.25 -3.47
C ASP A 30 -9.89 5.94 -2.83
N PHE A 31 -10.78 5.33 -2.06
CA PHE A 31 -10.53 4.03 -1.45
C PHE A 31 -11.79 3.19 -1.41
N GLY A 32 -11.64 1.88 -1.47
CA GLY A 32 -12.76 0.95 -1.43
C GLY A 32 -12.36 -0.45 -1.00
N GLU A 33 -13.36 -1.27 -0.71
CA GLU A 33 -13.19 -2.71 -0.49
C GLU A 33 -13.30 -3.45 -1.83
N GLY A 34 -12.52 -4.52 -2.00
CA GLY A 34 -12.47 -5.37 -3.19
C GLY A 34 -11.17 -5.24 -3.99
N ASP A 35 -11.27 -5.53 -5.28
CA ASP A 35 -10.16 -5.52 -6.23
C ASP A 35 -10.21 -4.24 -7.10
N VAL A 36 -9.04 -3.68 -7.41
CA VAL A 36 -8.89 -2.58 -8.37
C VAL A 36 -8.35 -3.09 -9.71
N GLU A 37 -8.77 -2.47 -10.80
CA GLU A 37 -8.22 -2.77 -12.12
C GLU A 37 -6.86 -2.10 -12.32
N ASN A 38 -5.90 -2.86 -12.84
CA ASN A 38 -4.53 -2.43 -13.12
C ASN A 38 -3.84 -1.68 -11.96
N PRO A 39 -3.67 -2.34 -10.79
CA PRO A 39 -2.86 -1.75 -9.72
C PRO A 39 -1.41 -1.56 -10.20
N SER A 40 -0.83 -0.40 -9.91
CA SER A 40 0.60 -0.14 -10.06
C SER A 40 1.43 -1.12 -9.23
N PHE A 41 0.95 -1.39 -8.01
CA PHE A 41 1.47 -2.45 -7.17
C PHE A 41 0.39 -3.01 -6.24
N THR A 42 0.60 -4.27 -5.85
CA THR A 42 -0.20 -5.00 -4.87
C THR A 42 0.65 -5.22 -3.63
N MET A 43 0.19 -4.73 -2.49
CA MET A 43 0.79 -5.00 -1.19
C MET A 43 -0.05 -6.04 -0.46
N SER A 44 0.58 -7.07 0.08
CA SER A 44 -0.08 -8.05 0.95
C SER A 44 0.58 -8.07 2.32
N SER A 45 -0.21 -7.96 3.37
CA SER A 45 0.25 -8.04 4.75
C SER A 45 -0.90 -8.39 5.69
N THR A 46 -0.58 -8.63 6.96
CA THR A 46 -1.61 -8.69 8.00
C THR A 46 -2.05 -7.28 8.37
N LEU A 47 -3.27 -7.15 8.91
CA LEU A 47 -3.77 -5.86 9.41
C LEU A 47 -2.82 -5.26 10.46
N GLU A 48 -2.25 -6.09 11.33
CA GLU A 48 -1.33 -5.69 12.39
C GLU A 48 -0.05 -5.05 11.83
N VAL A 49 0.58 -5.69 10.84
CA VAL A 49 1.81 -5.19 10.21
C VAL A 49 1.52 -3.90 9.43
N GLY A 50 0.44 -3.87 8.66
CA GLY A 50 0.04 -2.67 7.90
C GLY A 50 -0.24 -1.48 8.82
N ALA A 51 -0.98 -1.68 9.92
CA ALA A 51 -1.23 -0.64 10.90
C ALA A 51 0.05 -0.18 11.60
N GLY A 52 0.94 -1.10 11.98
CA GLY A 52 2.23 -0.77 12.59
C GLY A 52 3.11 0.09 11.69
N ILE A 53 3.09 -0.15 10.37
CA ILE A 53 3.81 0.67 9.39
C ILE A 53 3.24 2.08 9.31
N LEU A 54 1.90 2.20 9.23
CA LEU A 54 1.23 3.50 9.20
C LEU A 54 1.42 4.29 10.49
N MET A 55 1.52 3.62 11.64
CA MET A 55 1.80 4.25 12.94
C MET A 55 3.29 4.56 13.15
N GLY A 56 4.17 4.11 12.25
CA GLY A 56 5.63 4.24 12.40
C GLY A 56 6.23 3.33 13.48
N GLU A 57 5.46 2.37 14.00
CA GLU A 57 5.91 1.36 14.96
C GLU A 57 6.67 0.22 14.28
N VAL A 58 6.38 -0.04 13.00
CA VAL A 58 7.02 -1.06 12.17
C VAL A 58 7.70 -0.40 10.98
N ASP A 59 8.97 -0.72 10.78
CA ASP A 59 9.70 -0.29 9.58
C ASP A 59 9.26 -1.14 8.37
N ALA A 60 8.68 -0.50 7.35
CA ALA A 60 8.16 -1.19 6.17
C ALA A 60 9.25 -1.95 5.41
N THR A 61 10.46 -1.40 5.35
CA THR A 61 11.60 -2.04 4.67
C THR A 61 11.97 -3.35 5.37
N SER A 62 12.07 -3.33 6.69
CA SER A 62 12.39 -4.50 7.51
C SER A 62 11.31 -5.56 7.43
N ALA A 63 10.04 -5.17 7.50
CA ALA A 63 8.92 -6.10 7.39
C ALA A 63 8.81 -6.72 5.98
N TYR A 64 9.11 -5.95 4.92
CA TYR A 64 9.25 -6.50 3.57
C TYR A 64 10.41 -7.51 3.47
N MET A 65 11.58 -7.18 4.05
CA MET A 65 12.73 -8.10 4.07
C MET A 65 12.47 -9.37 4.91
N ALA A 66 11.66 -9.27 5.97
CA ALA A 66 11.24 -10.40 6.79
C ALA A 66 10.21 -11.30 6.10
N GLY A 67 9.53 -10.78 5.07
CA GLY A 67 8.43 -11.46 4.37
C GLY A 67 7.06 -11.27 5.04
N ASP A 68 6.96 -10.36 6.02
CA ASP A 68 5.70 -9.97 6.68
C ASP A 68 4.81 -9.11 5.76
N ILE A 69 5.45 -8.39 4.84
CA ILE A 69 4.80 -7.69 3.74
C ILE A 69 5.35 -8.25 2.43
N THR A 70 4.48 -8.43 1.45
CA THR A 70 4.88 -8.68 0.07
C THR A 70 4.40 -7.54 -0.81
N VAL A 71 5.21 -7.17 -1.78
CA VAL A 71 4.87 -6.16 -2.78
C VAL A 71 5.10 -6.76 -4.15
N GLU A 72 4.06 -6.79 -4.97
CA GLU A 72 4.10 -7.24 -6.36
C GLU A 72 3.79 -6.06 -7.28
N GLY A 73 4.54 -5.91 -8.38
CA GLY A 73 4.39 -4.78 -9.31
C GLY A 73 5.53 -3.76 -9.18
N ASN A 74 5.21 -2.48 -9.27
CA ASN A 74 6.21 -1.42 -9.29
C ASN A 74 6.68 -1.03 -7.87
N LEU A 75 7.86 -1.49 -7.48
CA LEU A 75 8.46 -1.18 -6.18
C LEU A 75 8.81 0.30 -6.00
N GLN A 76 9.11 1.04 -7.07
CA GLN A 76 9.41 2.47 -6.97
C GLN A 76 8.17 3.24 -6.54
N ASP A 77 7.01 2.86 -7.07
CA ASP A 77 5.72 3.45 -6.71
C ASP A 77 5.36 3.14 -5.24
N ALA A 78 5.68 1.94 -4.76
CA ALA A 78 5.47 1.56 -3.37
C ALA A 78 6.34 2.37 -2.39
N MET A 79 7.62 2.58 -2.72
CA MET A 79 8.51 3.43 -1.93
C MET A 79 8.05 4.89 -1.92
N ALA A 80 7.67 5.43 -3.08
CA ALA A 80 7.14 6.78 -3.19
C ALA A 80 5.86 6.99 -2.38
N PHE A 81 4.96 5.99 -2.37
CA PHE A 81 3.75 6.01 -1.55
C PHE A 81 4.07 6.02 -0.05
N GLN A 82 5.01 5.18 0.40
CA GLN A 82 5.45 5.14 1.79
C GLN A 82 6.04 6.49 2.24
N GLU A 83 6.91 7.09 1.42
CA GLU A 83 7.46 8.42 1.71
C GLU A 83 6.38 9.50 1.70
N GLY A 84 5.36 9.39 0.85
CA GLY A 84 4.28 10.37 0.77
C GLY A 84 3.27 10.31 1.93
N ILE A 85 3.04 9.13 2.54
CA ILE A 85 2.01 8.96 3.58
C ILE A 85 2.50 9.26 5.00
N LEU A 86 3.82 9.28 5.23
CA LEU A 86 4.46 9.48 6.53
C LEU A 86 4.93 10.95 6.76
N VAL A 87 4.59 11.88 5.87
CA VAL A 87 5.02 13.30 5.92
C VAL A 87 3.86 14.24 6.19
#